data_AF-A0A0D0CZS2-F1
#
_entry.id   AF-A0A0D0CZS2-F1
#
_cell.length_a   1.000
_cell.length_b   1.000
_cell.length_c   1.000
_cell.angle_alpha   90.00
_cell.angle_beta   90.00
_cell.angle_gamma   90.00
#
_symmetry.space_group_name_H-M   'P 1'
#
loop_
_entity.id
_entity.type
_entity.pdbx_description
1 polymer ?
#
loop_
_entity_poly.entity_id
_entity_poly.type
_entity_poly.pdbx_seq_one_letter_code
_entity_poly.pdbx_strand_id
1 'polypeptide(L)'
;MAWHLPGVLSEEFQRDCARNLEFLFPDISRGITSSRSWRTQEDLFMEYQLRGTIELSPAWYQQGHQPEVSTILKASHADPGPQQWLQAGALQNAILSASLMVMHPDLYALGRETLLRLAGSTQDEDMQQIIPEWPMVYSVVSVIANWATPFHRDLSCWVQWLDMLATIGGDPDLHIELENLGVRKWWDMVMERNMHQTAMIGQFLYDKTINPQQ
;
A
#
# COMPACT_ATOMS: atom_id res chain seq x y z
N MET A 1 16.42 -8.06 4.69
CA MET A 1 15.77 -9.25 5.30
C MET A 1 14.37 -9.28 4.76
N ALA A 2 13.99 -10.42 4.18
CA ALA A 2 12.72 -10.64 3.50
C ALA A 2 12.04 -11.87 4.11
N TRP A 3 10.72 -11.85 4.18
CA TRP A 3 9.86 -12.97 4.52
C TRP A 3 8.96 -13.28 3.33
N HIS A 4 8.94 -14.54 2.90
CA HIS A 4 8.01 -15.04 1.89
C HIS A 4 7.05 -16.02 2.56
N LEU A 5 5.74 -15.77 2.40
CA LEU A 5 4.68 -16.48 3.08
C LEU A 5 3.70 -17.06 2.03
N PRO A 6 4.07 -18.14 1.34
CA PRO A 6 3.21 -18.77 0.34
C PRO A 6 2.00 -19.43 1.00
N GLY A 7 0.82 -19.35 0.37
CA GLY A 7 -0.42 -19.96 0.83
C GLY A 7 -1.04 -19.34 2.08
N VAL A 8 -0.53 -18.19 2.54
CA VAL A 8 -0.99 -17.58 3.81
C VAL A 8 -2.34 -16.87 3.65
N LEU A 9 -2.67 -16.40 2.44
CA LEU A 9 -3.95 -15.77 2.13
C LEU A 9 -4.91 -16.81 1.57
N SER A 10 -5.96 -17.14 2.31
CA SER A 10 -6.96 -18.11 1.86
C SER A 10 -7.68 -17.63 0.60
N GLU A 11 -8.20 -18.54 -0.21
CA GLU A 11 -9.00 -18.19 -1.40
C GLU A 11 -10.21 -17.31 -1.04
N GLU A 12 -10.82 -17.52 0.12
CA GLU A 12 -11.92 -16.70 0.61
C GLU A 12 -11.48 -15.27 0.89
N PHE A 13 -10.35 -15.10 1.59
CA PHE A 13 -9.76 -13.78 1.85
C PHE A 13 -9.44 -13.05 0.54
N GLN A 14 -8.81 -13.75 -0.41
CA GLN A 14 -8.46 -13.17 -1.70
C GLN A 14 -9.71 -12.76 -2.51
N ARG A 15 -10.77 -13.58 -2.51
CA ARG A 15 -12.05 -13.21 -3.17
C ARG A 15 -12.69 -11.98 -2.55
N ASP A 16 -12.67 -11.86 -1.23
CA ASP A 16 -13.26 -10.70 -0.56
C ASP A 16 -12.43 -9.43 -0.78
N CYS A 17 -11.10 -9.52 -0.76
CA CYS A 17 -10.23 -8.45 -1.20
C CYS A 17 -10.55 -8.03 -2.64
N ALA A 18 -10.69 -8.98 -3.57
CA ALA A 18 -10.99 -8.69 -4.96
C ALA A 18 -12.33 -7.96 -5.14
N ARG A 19 -13.38 -8.39 -4.42
CA ARG A 19 -14.69 -7.71 -4.40
C ARG A 19 -14.58 -6.29 -3.88
N ASN A 20 -13.83 -6.08 -2.80
CA ASN A 20 -13.64 -4.74 -2.23
C ASN A 20 -12.89 -3.82 -3.21
N LEU A 21 -11.95 -4.36 -4.00
CA LEU A 21 -11.22 -3.58 -5.01
C LEU A 21 -12.15 -3.01 -6.10
N GLU A 22 -13.34 -3.57 -6.33
CA GLU A 22 -14.32 -3.05 -7.31
C GLU A 22 -14.68 -1.59 -7.04
N PHE A 23 -14.71 -1.16 -5.77
CA PHE A 23 -14.93 0.23 -5.40
C PHE A 23 -13.84 1.18 -5.92
N LEU A 24 -12.64 0.68 -6.18
CA LEU A 24 -11.50 1.47 -6.66
C LEU A 24 -11.37 1.49 -8.19
N PHE A 25 -12.15 0.69 -8.92
CA PHE A 25 -11.98 0.52 -10.37
C PHE A 25 -12.02 1.84 -11.15
N PRO A 26 -12.93 2.78 -10.86
CA PRO A 26 -12.95 4.06 -11.58
C PRO A 26 -11.65 4.86 -11.36
N ASP A 27 -11.12 4.89 -10.14
CA ASP A 27 -9.89 5.62 -9.80
C ASP A 27 -8.64 4.92 -10.34
N ILE A 28 -8.58 3.58 -10.26
CA ILE A 28 -7.50 2.78 -10.84
C ILE A 28 -7.35 3.07 -12.33
N SER A 29 -8.48 3.07 -13.06
CA SER A 29 -8.49 3.34 -14.50
C SER A 29 -8.04 4.76 -14.85
N ARG A 30 -8.29 5.74 -13.99
CA ARG A 30 -7.81 7.14 -14.15
C ARG A 30 -6.30 7.27 -13.91
N GLY A 31 -5.68 6.32 -13.21
CA GLY A 31 -4.24 6.32 -12.91
C GLY A 31 -3.35 6.10 -14.13
N ILE A 32 -3.90 5.57 -15.23
CA ILE A 32 -3.18 5.44 -16.51
C ILE A 32 -3.08 6.82 -17.15
N THR A 33 -1.85 7.28 -17.39
CA THR A 33 -1.57 8.55 -18.06
C THR A 33 -0.52 8.33 -19.13
N SER A 34 -0.37 9.27 -20.07
CA SER A 34 0.67 9.22 -21.12
C SER A 34 2.11 9.41 -20.60
N SER A 35 2.31 9.39 -19.29
CA SER A 35 3.61 9.51 -18.63
C SER A 35 4.46 8.24 -18.84
N ARG A 36 5.78 8.42 -18.99
CA ARG A 36 6.78 7.36 -19.18
C ARG A 36 7.20 6.64 -17.89
N SER A 37 6.42 6.77 -16.82
CA SER A 37 6.66 6.01 -15.60
C SER A 37 6.12 4.60 -15.76
N TRP A 38 6.80 3.61 -15.19
CA TRP A 38 6.29 2.24 -15.18
C TRP A 38 4.91 2.13 -14.51
N ARG A 39 4.58 3.07 -13.60
CA ARG A 39 3.28 3.14 -12.91
C ARG A 39 2.13 3.55 -13.85
N THR A 40 2.44 4.12 -15.01
CA THR A 40 1.47 4.79 -15.89
C THR A 40 1.56 4.38 -17.36
N GLN A 41 2.67 3.76 -17.79
CA GLN A 41 2.95 3.45 -19.20
C GLN A 41 2.02 2.37 -19.73
N GLU A 42 1.25 2.68 -20.79
CA GLU A 42 0.14 1.85 -21.29
C GLU A 42 0.56 0.43 -21.74
N ASP A 43 1.78 0.23 -22.24
CA ASP A 43 2.30 -1.08 -22.68
C ASP A 43 2.58 -2.07 -21.53
N LEU A 44 2.58 -1.60 -20.29
CA LEU A 44 2.65 -2.43 -19.09
C LEU A 44 1.27 -2.89 -18.62
N PHE A 45 0.20 -2.46 -19.28
CA PHE A 45 -1.18 -2.79 -18.98
C PHE A 45 -1.83 -3.53 -20.14
N MET A 46 -2.42 -4.70 -19.89
CA MET A 46 -3.22 -5.42 -20.88
C MET A 46 -4.57 -4.73 -21.10
N GLU A 47 -5.26 -5.07 -22.19
CA GLU A 47 -6.69 -4.74 -22.40
C GLU A 47 -7.59 -5.61 -21.51
N TYR A 48 -7.49 -5.44 -20.19
CA TYR A 48 -8.44 -5.99 -19.21
C TYR A 48 -9.34 -4.89 -18.66
N GLN A 49 -10.48 -5.28 -18.08
CA GLN A 49 -11.43 -4.34 -17.46
C GLN A 49 -10.82 -3.53 -16.32
N LEU A 50 -9.81 -4.06 -15.63
CA LEU A 50 -9.07 -3.36 -14.59
C LEU A 50 -7.62 -3.16 -15.01
N ARG A 51 -7.19 -1.90 -15.09
CA ARG A 51 -5.81 -1.54 -15.37
C ARG A 51 -5.47 -0.19 -14.79
N GLY A 52 -4.26 -0.06 -14.25
CA GLY A 52 -3.72 1.20 -13.74
C GLY A 52 -3.11 1.07 -12.35
N THR A 53 -2.75 2.22 -11.79
CA THR A 53 -2.13 2.32 -10.47
C THR A 53 -2.74 3.48 -9.71
N ILE A 54 -3.05 3.28 -8.43
CA ILE A 54 -3.41 4.35 -7.49
C ILE A 54 -2.65 4.17 -6.19
N GLU A 55 -2.48 5.26 -5.46
CA GLU A 55 -1.87 5.28 -4.14
C GLU A 55 -2.80 6.02 -3.18
N LEU A 56 -3.08 5.37 -2.06
CA LEU A 56 -3.96 5.84 -0.99
C LEU A 56 -3.11 6.09 0.24
N SER A 57 -3.27 7.24 0.88
CA SER A 57 -2.57 7.53 2.13
C SER A 57 -3.38 8.48 3.00
N PRO A 58 -3.51 8.19 4.31
CA PRO A 58 -4.11 9.11 5.26
C PRO A 58 -3.18 10.29 5.62
N ALA A 59 -1.91 10.21 5.23
CA ALA A 59 -0.86 11.15 5.62
C ALA A 59 0.38 10.99 4.72
N TRP A 60 0.24 11.37 3.45
CA TRP A 60 1.31 11.26 2.47
C TRP A 60 2.43 12.24 2.82
N TYR A 61 3.59 11.71 3.17
CA TYR A 61 4.75 12.55 3.46
C TYR A 61 5.48 12.90 2.16
N GLN A 62 5.32 14.14 1.70
CA GLN A 62 6.12 14.68 0.61
C GLN A 62 7.40 15.31 1.17
N GLN A 63 8.55 15.04 0.54
CA GLN A 63 9.82 15.64 0.97
C GLN A 63 9.72 17.17 0.97
N GLY A 64 9.85 17.77 2.15
CA GLY A 64 9.84 19.23 2.32
C GLY A 64 8.46 19.87 2.54
N HIS A 65 7.38 19.08 2.65
CA HIS A 65 6.03 19.58 2.94
C HIS A 65 5.40 18.88 4.15
N GLN A 66 4.30 19.45 4.63
CA GLN A 66 3.47 18.81 5.65
C GLN A 66 2.80 17.55 5.08
N PRO A 67 2.52 16.52 5.90
CA PRO A 67 1.74 15.37 5.47
C PRO A 67 0.36 15.79 4.96
N GLU A 68 -0.14 15.12 3.92
CA GLU A 68 -1.44 15.42 3.33
C GLU A 68 -2.19 14.13 2.95
N VAL A 69 -3.52 14.11 3.09
CA VAL A 69 -4.33 12.99 2.60
C VAL A 69 -4.22 12.88 1.08
N SER A 70 -4.07 11.65 0.55
CA SER A 70 -4.11 11.41 -0.89
C SER A 70 -5.40 11.96 -1.50
N THR A 71 -5.32 12.64 -2.64
CA THR A 71 -6.46 13.35 -3.26
C THR A 71 -7.74 12.51 -3.35
N ILE A 72 -7.62 11.22 -3.67
CA ILE A 72 -8.75 10.30 -3.84
C ILE A 72 -9.44 9.89 -2.52
N LEU A 73 -8.81 10.14 -1.36
CA LEU A 73 -9.41 9.89 -0.04
C LEU A 73 -10.05 11.14 0.58
N LYS A 74 -9.83 12.32 0.00
CA LYS A 74 -10.39 13.58 0.53
C LYS A 74 -11.90 13.61 0.40
N ALA A 75 -12.57 14.31 1.32
CA ALA A 75 -14.03 14.46 1.28
C ALA A 75 -14.53 15.19 0.02
N SER A 76 -13.66 15.94 -0.65
CA SER A 76 -13.96 16.64 -1.91
C SER A 76 -13.87 15.76 -3.16
N HIS A 77 -13.37 14.52 -3.05
CA HIS A 77 -13.29 13.60 -4.18
C HIS A 77 -14.70 13.20 -4.62
N ALA A 78 -14.96 13.26 -5.93
CA ALA A 78 -16.30 13.04 -6.47
C ALA A 78 -16.75 11.57 -6.39
N ASP A 79 -15.79 10.66 -6.35
CA ASP A 79 -16.04 9.22 -6.28
C ASP A 79 -16.07 8.77 -4.81
N PRO A 80 -17.18 8.22 -4.30
CA PRO A 80 -17.21 7.68 -2.94
C PRO A 80 -16.46 6.34 -2.83
N GLY A 81 -16.04 5.75 -3.95
CA GLY A 81 -15.40 4.43 -4.02
C GLY A 81 -14.23 4.24 -3.06
N PRO A 82 -13.22 5.14 -2.99
CA PRO A 82 -12.11 5.01 -2.06
C PRO A 82 -12.49 4.93 -0.58
N GLN A 83 -13.48 5.71 -0.14
CA GLN A 83 -13.99 5.63 1.23
C GLN A 83 -14.77 4.34 1.47
N GLN A 84 -15.58 3.90 0.48
CA GLN A 84 -16.28 2.62 0.55
C GLN A 84 -15.33 1.43 0.63
N TRP A 85 -14.24 1.46 -0.14
CA TRP A 85 -13.17 0.47 -0.07
C TRP A 85 -12.53 0.42 1.33
N LEU A 86 -12.24 1.58 1.92
CA LEU A 86 -11.64 1.66 3.26
C LEU A 86 -12.52 0.97 4.31
N GLN A 87 -13.83 1.23 4.26
CA GLN A 87 -14.81 0.67 5.18
C GLN A 87 -15.08 -0.82 4.92
N ALA A 88 -15.29 -1.22 3.66
CA ALA A 88 -15.58 -2.59 3.29
C ALA A 88 -14.36 -3.53 3.45
N GLY A 89 -13.16 -3.00 3.24
CA GLY A 89 -11.88 -3.69 3.37
C GLY A 89 -11.23 -3.61 4.74
N ALA A 90 -11.88 -2.99 5.73
CA ALA A 90 -11.29 -2.70 7.04
C ALA A 90 -10.72 -3.96 7.72
N LEU A 91 -11.47 -5.07 7.70
CA LEU A 91 -11.02 -6.33 8.30
C LEU A 91 -9.80 -6.92 7.57
N GLN A 92 -9.86 -6.99 6.24
CA GLN A 92 -8.79 -7.56 5.43
C GLN A 92 -7.50 -6.75 5.57
N ASN A 93 -7.62 -5.43 5.50
CA ASN A 93 -6.51 -4.51 5.70
C ASN A 93 -5.94 -4.60 7.13
N ALA A 94 -6.80 -4.76 8.15
CA ALA A 94 -6.36 -4.99 9.53
C ALA A 94 -5.62 -6.33 9.69
N ILE A 95 -6.03 -7.39 8.99
CA ILE A 95 -5.33 -8.69 8.99
C ILE A 95 -3.94 -8.55 8.36
N LEU A 96 -3.83 -7.87 7.21
CA LEU A 96 -2.55 -7.57 6.58
C LEU A 96 -1.66 -6.75 7.52
N SER A 97 -2.21 -5.72 8.17
CA SER A 97 -1.53 -4.92 9.21
C SER A 97 -1.05 -5.76 10.40
N ALA A 98 -1.85 -6.73 10.86
CA ALA A 98 -1.53 -7.60 11.97
C ALA A 98 -0.35 -8.53 11.68
N SER A 99 -0.05 -8.84 10.42
CA SER A 99 1.16 -9.59 10.07
C SER A 99 2.42 -8.86 10.55
N LEU A 100 2.46 -7.52 10.46
CA LEU A 100 3.56 -6.71 10.98
C LEU A 100 3.63 -6.78 12.51
N MET A 101 2.49 -6.82 13.19
CA MET A 101 2.44 -6.99 14.64
C MET A 101 3.10 -8.30 15.08
N VAL A 102 2.91 -9.38 14.32
CA VAL A 102 3.51 -10.69 14.62
C VAL A 102 5.00 -10.72 14.29
N MET A 103 5.41 -10.18 13.14
CA MET A 103 6.80 -10.24 12.68
C MET A 103 7.71 -9.20 13.32
N HIS A 104 7.17 -8.02 13.64
CA HIS A 104 7.91 -6.88 14.15
C HIS A 104 7.06 -6.01 15.11
N PRO A 105 6.71 -6.54 16.30
CA PRO A 105 5.75 -5.90 17.22
C PRO A 105 6.13 -4.46 17.61
N ASP A 106 7.42 -4.18 17.82
CA ASP A 106 7.89 -2.82 18.16
C ASP A 106 7.64 -1.82 17.02
N LEU A 107 7.81 -2.26 15.77
CA LEU A 107 7.59 -1.39 14.60
C LEU A 107 6.10 -1.15 14.40
N TYR A 108 5.29 -2.18 14.57
CA TYR A 108 3.83 -2.05 14.59
C TYR A 108 3.37 -1.05 15.66
N ALA A 109 3.87 -1.18 16.90
CA ALA A 109 3.52 -0.30 18.01
C ALA A 109 3.91 1.16 17.73
N LEU A 110 5.14 1.40 17.26
CA LEU A 110 5.61 2.73 16.88
C LEU A 110 4.78 3.35 15.75
N GLY A 111 4.37 2.57 14.76
CA GLY A 111 3.57 3.07 13.65
C GLY A 111 2.18 3.45 14.05
N ARG A 112 1.55 2.60 14.85
CA ARG A 112 0.23 2.88 15.41
C ARG A 112 0.27 4.12 16.29
N GLU A 113 1.28 4.26 17.14
CA GLU A 113 1.49 5.47 17.94
C GLU A 113 1.69 6.70 17.06
N THR A 114 2.48 6.59 15.99
CA THR A 114 2.73 7.69 15.04
C THR A 114 1.45 8.17 14.38
N LEU A 115 0.62 7.25 13.86
CA LEU A 115 -0.68 7.59 13.26
C LEU A 115 -1.62 8.25 14.27
N LEU A 116 -1.69 7.73 15.51
CA LEU A 116 -2.54 8.31 16.56
C LEU A 116 -2.07 9.71 16.99
N ARG A 117 -0.76 9.91 17.15
CA ARG A 117 -0.19 11.23 17.45
C ARG A 117 -0.51 12.20 16.31
N LEU A 118 -0.36 11.77 15.07
CA LEU A 118 -0.65 12.58 13.89
C LEU A 118 -2.13 12.99 13.82
N ALA A 119 -3.05 12.05 14.08
CA ALA A 119 -4.49 12.34 14.16
C ALA A 119 -4.81 13.37 15.25
N GLY A 120 -4.12 13.30 16.40
CA GLY A 120 -4.33 14.23 17.51
C GLY A 120 -3.67 15.60 17.34
N SER A 121 -2.66 15.72 16.47
CA SER A 121 -1.89 16.96 16.29
C SER A 121 -2.20 17.71 15.00
N THR A 122 -2.78 17.05 13.99
CA THR A 122 -3.06 17.67 12.70
C THR A 122 -4.22 18.66 12.77
N GLN A 123 -4.13 19.75 12.00
CA GLN A 123 -5.22 20.71 11.79
C GLN A 123 -5.96 20.46 10.46
N ASP A 124 -5.51 19.49 9.67
CA ASP A 124 -6.14 19.11 8.41
C ASP A 124 -7.39 18.26 8.69
N GLU A 125 -8.55 18.78 8.27
CA GLU A 125 -9.86 18.13 8.50
C GLU A 125 -9.98 16.78 7.80
N ASP A 126 -9.41 16.63 6.58
CA ASP A 126 -9.40 15.36 5.86
C ASP A 126 -8.57 14.33 6.65
N MET A 127 -7.41 14.73 7.18
CA MET A 127 -6.57 13.84 7.99
C MET A 127 -7.26 13.41 9.29
N GLN A 128 -7.92 14.35 9.98
CA GLN A 128 -8.67 14.07 11.21
C GLN A 128 -9.79 13.04 10.99
N GLN A 129 -10.39 13.03 9.80
CA GLN A 129 -11.44 12.08 9.42
C GLN A 129 -10.86 10.73 8.98
N ILE A 130 -9.83 10.74 8.12
CA ILE A 130 -9.35 9.52 7.47
C ILE A 130 -8.43 8.69 8.38
N ILE A 131 -7.57 9.30 9.22
CA ILE A 131 -6.64 8.53 10.05
C ILE A 131 -7.37 7.57 11.02
N PRO A 132 -8.46 7.97 11.72
CA PRO A 132 -9.22 7.05 12.57
C PRO A 132 -9.86 5.87 11.82
N GLU A 133 -10.20 6.06 10.54
CA GLU A 133 -10.79 5.02 9.69
C GLU A 133 -9.73 4.12 9.05
N TRP A 134 -8.46 4.52 9.09
CA TRP A 134 -7.37 3.81 8.45
C TRP A 134 -7.00 2.52 9.21
N PRO A 135 -7.27 1.33 8.66
CA PRO A 135 -7.19 0.06 9.39
C PRO A 135 -5.77 -0.51 9.48
N MET A 136 -4.76 0.20 8.95
CA MET A 136 -3.39 -0.30 8.78
C MET A 136 -2.38 0.58 9.50
N VAL A 137 -1.24 -0.01 9.89
CA VAL A 137 -0.08 0.77 10.38
C VAL A 137 0.81 1.27 9.24
N TYR A 138 0.56 0.81 8.02
CA TYR A 138 1.21 1.32 6.82
C TYR A 138 0.60 2.66 6.44
N SER A 139 1.44 3.68 6.26
CA SER A 139 1.05 5.02 5.85
C SER A 139 0.66 5.15 4.37
N VAL A 140 0.91 4.17 3.53
CA VAL A 140 0.51 4.20 2.11
C VAL A 140 -0.02 2.83 1.73
N VAL A 141 -1.00 2.78 0.83
CA VAL A 141 -1.37 1.59 0.06
C VAL A 141 -1.30 1.92 -1.42
N SER A 142 -0.44 1.23 -2.18
CA SER A 142 -0.48 1.30 -3.65
C SER A 142 -1.21 0.10 -4.22
N VAL A 143 -2.27 0.32 -5.00
CA VAL A 143 -2.95 -0.74 -5.77
C VAL A 143 -2.47 -0.66 -7.20
N ILE A 144 -1.92 -1.76 -7.71
CA ILE A 144 -1.36 -1.84 -9.06
C ILE A 144 -2.02 -3.02 -9.78
N ALA A 145 -2.65 -2.74 -10.91
CA ALA A 145 -3.24 -3.74 -11.78
C ALA A 145 -2.56 -3.63 -13.15
N ASN A 146 -1.48 -4.38 -13.35
CA ASN A 146 -0.67 -4.40 -14.58
C ASN A 146 -0.32 -5.86 -14.97
N TRP A 147 0.23 -6.08 -16.18
CA TRP A 147 0.69 -7.42 -16.59
C TRP A 147 2.12 -7.69 -16.15
N ALA A 148 2.96 -6.66 -16.14
CA ALA A 148 4.33 -6.73 -15.65
C ALA A 148 4.75 -5.40 -15.06
N THR A 149 5.65 -5.51 -14.10
CA THR A 149 6.32 -4.34 -13.54
C THR A 149 7.81 -4.44 -13.86
N PRO A 150 8.39 -3.50 -14.65
CA PRO A 150 9.79 -3.55 -15.05
C PRO A 150 10.74 -3.31 -13.89
N PHE A 151 11.87 -4.01 -13.85
CA PHE A 151 12.89 -3.85 -12.80
C PHE A 151 13.14 -2.39 -12.42
N HIS A 152 12.90 -2.08 -11.15
CA HIS A 152 13.22 -0.78 -10.58
C HIS A 152 13.63 -0.88 -9.12
N ARG A 153 14.07 0.27 -8.58
CA ARG A 153 14.42 0.44 -7.18
C ARG A 153 13.71 1.67 -6.65
N ASP A 154 13.01 1.52 -5.53
CA ASP A 154 12.47 2.66 -4.82
C ASP A 154 13.60 3.36 -4.07
N LEU A 155 13.97 4.54 -4.57
CA LEU A 155 15.08 5.35 -4.04
C LEU A 155 14.69 6.17 -2.81
N SER A 156 13.39 6.19 -2.47
CA SER A 156 12.82 7.03 -1.41
C SER A 156 12.57 6.29 -0.09
N CYS A 157 13.12 5.07 0.09
CA CYS A 157 12.96 4.28 1.30
C CYS A 157 14.14 4.46 2.28
N TRP A 158 13.84 4.46 3.58
CA TRP A 158 14.86 4.41 4.63
C TRP A 158 15.07 2.98 5.11
N VAL A 159 16.27 2.65 5.58
CA VAL A 159 16.68 1.29 6.00
C VAL A 159 15.78 0.68 7.09
N GLN A 160 15.03 1.51 7.81
CA GLN A 160 14.12 1.08 8.88
C GLN A 160 12.68 0.88 8.40
N TRP A 161 12.36 1.20 7.16
CA TRP A 161 11.02 1.03 6.59
C TRP A 161 10.85 -0.41 6.09
N LEU A 162 9.61 -0.88 6.18
CA LEU A 162 9.22 -2.21 5.71
C LEU A 162 8.04 -2.04 4.77
N ASP A 163 8.14 -2.68 3.61
CA ASP A 163 7.05 -2.75 2.65
C ASP A 163 6.41 -4.14 2.70
N MET A 164 5.08 -4.15 2.55
CA MET A 164 4.30 -5.38 2.34
C MET A 164 3.89 -5.47 0.89
N LEU A 165 3.92 -6.69 0.38
CA LEU A 165 3.37 -7.04 -0.92
C LEU A 165 2.42 -8.23 -0.79
N ALA A 166 1.16 -8.04 -1.17
CA ALA A 166 0.14 -9.07 -1.16
C ALA A 166 -0.58 -9.15 -2.50
N THR A 167 -0.51 -10.30 -3.18
CA THR A 167 -1.16 -10.51 -4.47
C THR A 167 -2.58 -11.02 -4.26
N ILE A 168 -3.54 -10.49 -5.02
CA ILE A 168 -4.95 -10.84 -4.92
C ILE A 168 -5.40 -11.41 -6.28
N GLY A 169 -6.04 -12.58 -6.28
CA GLY A 169 -6.61 -13.20 -7.49
C GLY A 169 -5.97 -14.53 -7.89
N GLY A 170 -4.86 -14.93 -7.25
CA GLY A 170 -4.32 -16.29 -7.32
C GLY A 170 -3.85 -16.75 -8.71
N ASP A 171 -3.33 -15.86 -9.55
CA ASP A 171 -2.74 -16.25 -10.83
C ASP A 171 -1.52 -17.18 -10.59
N PRO A 172 -1.59 -18.46 -11.02
CA PRO A 172 -0.53 -19.43 -10.77
C PRO A 172 0.77 -19.12 -11.53
N ASP A 173 0.72 -18.28 -12.57
CA ASP A 173 1.88 -17.94 -13.40
C ASP A 173 2.60 -16.66 -12.91
N LEU A 174 2.00 -15.96 -11.95
CA LEU A 174 2.56 -14.75 -11.37
C LEU A 174 3.82 -15.11 -10.55
N HIS A 175 4.90 -14.34 -10.72
CA HIS A 175 6.15 -14.53 -9.95
C HIS A 175 6.85 -13.20 -9.62
N ILE A 176 7.61 -13.18 -8.52
CA ILE A 176 8.52 -12.07 -8.17
C ILE A 176 9.94 -12.45 -8.52
N GLU A 177 10.69 -11.49 -9.05
CA GLU A 177 12.13 -11.60 -9.25
C GLU A 177 12.85 -10.52 -8.46
N LEU A 178 13.63 -10.95 -7.47
CA LEU A 178 14.51 -10.10 -6.68
C LEU A 178 15.94 -10.31 -7.19
N GLU A 179 16.31 -9.58 -8.24
CA GLU A 179 17.57 -9.77 -8.98
C GLU A 179 18.80 -9.68 -8.06
N ASN A 180 18.81 -8.73 -7.13
CA ASN A 180 19.90 -8.54 -6.16
C ASN A 180 20.08 -9.72 -5.19
N LEU A 181 19.05 -10.54 -5.02
CA LEU A 181 19.08 -11.73 -4.18
C LEU A 181 19.24 -13.01 -5.01
N GLY A 182 19.16 -12.95 -6.34
CA GLY A 182 19.12 -14.11 -7.22
C GLY A 182 17.90 -15.01 -6.97
N VAL A 183 16.79 -14.43 -6.49
CA VAL A 183 15.61 -15.17 -6.05
C VAL A 183 14.45 -14.94 -7.01
N ARG A 184 13.86 -16.04 -7.49
CA ARG A 184 12.56 -16.09 -8.17
C ARG A 184 11.58 -16.94 -7.37
N LYS A 185 10.38 -16.42 -7.07
CA LYS A 185 9.36 -17.12 -6.28
C LYS A 185 7.96 -16.93 -6.84
N TRP A 186 7.15 -17.97 -6.74
CA TRP A 186 5.70 -17.95 -6.95
C TRP A 186 5.00 -17.27 -5.75
N TRP A 187 3.93 -16.52 -5.98
CA TRP A 187 3.39 -15.57 -4.99
C TRP A 187 2.44 -16.15 -3.94
N ASP A 188 2.27 -15.36 -2.87
CA ASP A 188 0.97 -15.05 -2.23
C ASP A 188 1.13 -13.79 -1.33
N MET A 189 2.15 -13.74 -0.48
CA MET A 189 2.53 -12.54 0.29
C MET A 189 4.04 -12.49 0.56
N VAL A 190 4.63 -11.31 0.43
CA VAL A 190 6.05 -11.03 0.71
C VAL A 190 6.18 -9.77 1.56
N MET A 191 7.09 -9.78 2.51
CA MET A 191 7.41 -8.66 3.38
C MET A 191 8.91 -8.45 3.39
N GLU A 192 9.41 -7.26 3.08
CA GLU A 192 10.86 -7.07 3.02
C GLU A 192 11.27 -5.65 3.39
N ARG A 193 12.47 -5.54 3.95
CA ARG A 193 13.15 -4.25 4.14
C ARG A 193 13.70 -3.79 2.79
N ASN A 194 13.23 -2.63 2.32
CA ASN A 194 13.53 -2.08 0.99
C ASN A 194 13.07 -3.02 -0.12
N MET A 195 11.76 -3.19 -0.26
CA MET A 195 11.25 -4.09 -1.27
C MET A 195 11.07 -3.42 -2.63
N HIS A 196 11.28 -4.23 -3.66
CA HIS A 196 11.15 -3.93 -5.07
C HIS A 196 9.81 -4.51 -5.59
N GLN A 197 8.95 -3.65 -6.16
CA GLN A 197 7.76 -3.86 -7.03
C GLN A 197 6.56 -4.76 -6.62
N THR A 198 5.37 -4.12 -6.64
CA THR A 198 4.02 -4.55 -7.12
C THR A 198 3.16 -5.57 -6.37
N ALA A 199 2.25 -5.03 -5.56
CA ALA A 199 0.94 -5.49 -5.11
C ALA A 199 0.44 -4.42 -4.09
N MET A 200 -0.54 -4.66 -3.22
CA MET A 200 -0.95 -3.67 -2.18
C MET A 200 0.28 -3.19 -1.36
N ILE A 201 0.91 -2.08 -1.75
CA ILE A 201 2.19 -1.63 -1.16
C ILE A 201 1.87 -0.84 0.09
N GLY A 202 1.98 -1.51 1.24
CA GLY A 202 2.01 -0.86 2.54
C GLY A 202 3.34 -0.13 2.76
N GLN A 203 3.46 1.19 2.60
CA GLN A 203 4.69 1.93 2.98
C GLN A 203 4.56 2.51 4.40
N PHE A 204 5.58 2.43 5.24
CA PHE A 204 5.58 2.95 6.62
C PHE A 204 6.43 4.23 6.76
N LEU A 205 5.92 5.25 7.46
CA LEU A 205 6.66 6.46 7.81
C LEU A 205 7.05 6.45 9.31
N TYR A 206 8.36 6.51 9.58
CA TYR A 206 8.90 6.80 10.91
C TYR A 206 9.48 8.21 10.91
N ASP A 207 8.95 9.11 11.74
CA ASP A 207 9.48 10.46 11.94
C ASP A 207 10.33 10.53 13.22
N LYS A 208 11.63 10.81 13.06
CA LYS A 208 12.57 11.02 14.17
C LYS A 208 12.44 12.37 14.87
N THR A 209 11.66 13.31 14.34
CA THR A 209 11.49 14.63 14.95
C THR A 209 10.57 14.61 16.17
N ILE A 210 9.88 13.48 16.44
CA ILE A 210 8.95 13.31 17.57
C ILE A 210 9.60 12.58 18.77
N ASN A 211 10.94 12.53 18.85
CA ASN A 211 11.65 12.12 20.07
C ASN A 211 12.89 12.98 20.36
N PRO A 212 12.76 14.13 21.05
CA PRO A 212 13.89 14.98 21.42
C PRO A 212 14.62 14.49 22.70
N GLN A 213 14.71 13.19 22.97
CA GLN A 213 15.52 12.68 24.09
C GLN A 213 16.36 11.45 23.71
N GLN A 214 17.52 11.72 23.11
CA GLN A 214 18.84 11.28 23.58
C GLN A 214 19.92 12.18 22.99
#